data_AF-A0A523JMC1-F1
#
_entry.id   AF-A0A523JMC1-F1
#
_cell.length_a   1.000
_cell.length_b   1.000
_cell.length_c   1.000
_cell.angle_alpha   90.00
_cell.angle_beta   90.00
_cell.angle_gamma   90.00
#
_symmetry.space_group_name_H-M   'P 1'
#
loop_
_entity.id
_entity.type
_entity.pdbx_description
1 polymer ?
#
loop_
_entity_poly.entity_id
_entity_poly.type
_entity_poly.pdbx_seq_one_letter_code
_entity_poly.pdbx_strand_id
1 'polypeptide(L)'
;EALQSGVELNFQLRIEVNRVRRYIPDANVATLLQRYQLHFNALVNRYVVRNLNSGGQQSFASLEAALGFLGRVSNLPILDKALLQPGRKYILKLQAELDVRRLPAPIQLLAFWLDDWRLTSAWYTWPLQP
;
A
#
# COMPACT_ATOMS: atom_id res chain seq x y z
N GLU A 1 -1.05 -3.31 -20.50
CA GLU A 1 -2.29 -3.38 -21.31
C GLU A 1 -3.57 -3.39 -20.46
N ALA A 2 -3.68 -4.17 -19.38
CA ALA A 2 -4.92 -4.22 -18.55
C ALA A 2 -5.43 -2.88 -17.98
N LEU A 3 -4.56 -1.91 -17.66
CA LEU A 3 -4.99 -0.61 -17.15
C LEU A 3 -5.65 0.28 -18.23
N GLN A 4 -5.24 0.12 -19.49
CA GLN A 4 -5.81 0.87 -20.61
C GLN A 4 -7.24 0.41 -20.94
N SER A 5 -7.64 -0.75 -20.42
CA SER A 5 -9.00 -1.29 -20.53
C SER A 5 -9.97 -0.76 -19.46
N GLY A 6 -9.58 0.26 -18.66
CA GLY A 6 -10.44 0.86 -17.63
C GLY A 6 -10.48 0.10 -16.30
N VAL A 7 -9.53 -0.81 -16.07
CA VAL A 7 -9.41 -1.56 -14.82
C VAL A 7 -8.88 -0.66 -13.71
N GLU A 8 -9.56 -0.66 -12.56
CA GLU A 8 -9.06 -0.04 -11.34
C GLU A 8 -8.23 -1.04 -10.53
N LEU A 9 -7.00 -0.65 -10.17
CA LEU A 9 -6.14 -1.41 -9.27
C LEU A 9 -6.22 -0.81 -7.86
N ASN A 10 -6.57 -1.62 -6.88
CA ASN A 10 -6.63 -1.19 -5.48
C ASN A 10 -5.41 -1.71 -4.74
N PHE A 11 -4.62 -0.81 -4.19
CA PHE A 11 -3.44 -1.14 -3.39
C PHE A 11 -3.75 -0.88 -1.92
N GLN A 12 -3.37 -1.82 -1.07
CA GLN A 12 -3.42 -1.71 0.37
C GLN A 12 -2.01 -1.87 0.93
N LEU A 13 -1.54 -0.85 1.64
CA LEU A 13 -0.26 -0.84 2.33
C LEU A 13 -0.51 -0.89 3.83
N ARG A 14 -0.14 -2.00 4.45
CA ARG A 14 -0.23 -2.21 5.90
C ARG A 14 1.12 -1.93 6.52
N ILE A 15 1.14 -1.06 7.52
CA ILE A 15 2.35 -0.70 8.27
C ILE A 15 2.06 -0.92 9.75
N GLU A 16 2.95 -1.64 10.42
CA GLU A 16 2.87 -1.92 11.84
C GLU A 16 4.15 -1.47 12.52
N VAL A 17 4.03 -0.82 13.68
CA VAL A 17 5.16 -0.46 14.52
C VAL A 17 5.06 -1.24 15.81
N ASN A 18 6.02 -2.13 16.04
CA ASN A 18 6.04 -2.98 17.21
C ASN A 18 7.21 -2.59 18.12
N ARG A 19 6.95 -2.47 19.43
CA ARG A 19 7.99 -2.29 20.44
C ARG A 19 8.55 -3.65 20.84
N VAL A 20 9.86 -3.79 20.69
CA VAL A 20 10.58 -5.01 21.04
C VAL A 20 10.69 -5.14 22.55
N ARG A 21 10.31 -6.31 23.09
CA ARG A 21 10.39 -6.59 24.53
C ARG A 21 11.14 -7.92 24.76
N ARG A 22 12.01 -7.96 25.79
CA ARG A 22 12.95 -9.08 25.98
C ARG A 22 12.31 -10.34 26.57
N TYR A 23 11.35 -10.16 27.47
CA TYR A 23 10.80 -11.25 28.29
C TYR A 23 9.30 -11.50 28.06
N ILE A 24 8.68 -10.69 27.20
CA ILE A 24 7.24 -10.77 26.88
C ILE A 24 7.05 -10.49 25.39
N PRO A 25 5.91 -10.88 24.79
CA PRO A 25 5.64 -10.61 23.39
C PRO A 25 5.76 -9.12 23.05
N ASP A 26 6.23 -8.86 21.82
CA ASP A 26 6.30 -7.52 21.27
C ASP A 26 4.91 -6.88 21.28
N ALA A 27 4.86 -5.59 21.63
CA ALA A 27 3.60 -4.87 21.64
C ALA A 27 3.45 -4.05 20.36
N ASN A 28 2.32 -4.19 19.67
CA ASN A 28 1.94 -3.27 18.61
C ASN A 28 1.68 -1.89 19.24
N VAL A 29 2.41 -0.88 18.76
CA VAL A 29 2.33 0.51 19.22
C VAL A 29 1.45 1.32 18.29
N ALA A 30 1.53 1.04 16.99
CA ALA A 30 0.66 1.63 15.99
C ALA A 30 0.49 0.69 14.80
N THR A 31 -0.66 0.84 14.14
CA THR A 31 -0.96 0.22 12.87
C THR A 31 -1.56 1.28 11.95
N LEU A 32 -1.01 1.40 10.74
CA LEU A 32 -1.50 2.28 9.70
C LEU A 32 -1.87 1.45 8.46
N LEU A 33 -3.09 1.66 7.96
CA LEU A 33 -3.59 1.07 6.72
C LEU A 33 -3.74 2.16 5.68
N GLN A 34 -2.85 2.16 4.69
CA GLN A 34 -2.93 3.07 3.54
C GLN A 34 -3.63 2.40 2.36
N ARG A 35 -4.67 3.04 1.82
CA ARG A 35 -5.43 2.52 0.68
C ARG A 35 -5.29 3.47 -0.50
N TYR A 36 -4.87 2.93 -1.64
CA TYR A 36 -4.72 3.67 -2.88
C TYR A 36 -5.50 3.01 -4.00
N GLN A 37 -6.00 3.82 -4.92
CA GLN A 37 -6.67 3.37 -6.13
C GLN A 37 -5.93 3.96 -7.33
N LEU A 38 -5.54 3.11 -8.27
CA LEU A 38 -4.90 3.51 -9.52
C LEU A 38 -5.84 3.16 -10.67
N HIS A 39 -6.16 4.15 -11.51
CA HIS A 39 -6.93 3.94 -12.72
C HIS A 39 -6.37 4.79 -13.86
N PHE A 40 -6.72 4.42 -15.09
CA PHE A 40 -6.40 5.21 -16.28
C PHE A 40 -7.59 6.09 -16.66
N ASN A 41 -7.37 7.39 -16.80
CA ASN A 41 -8.36 8.32 -17.31
C ASN A 41 -8.11 8.59 -18.79
N ALA A 42 -8.94 8.00 -19.64
CA ALA A 42 -8.81 8.09 -21.10
C ALA A 42 -9.11 9.49 -21.66
N LEU A 43 -9.95 10.30 -21.00
CA LEU A 43 -10.30 11.65 -21.46
C LEU A 43 -9.08 12.57 -21.47
N VAL A 44 -8.23 12.45 -20.44
CA VAL A 44 -7.03 13.28 -20.28
C VAL A 44 -5.74 12.53 -20.57
N ASN A 45 -5.83 11.24 -20.92
CA ASN A 45 -4.71 10.33 -21.17
C ASN A 45 -3.69 10.31 -20.02
N ARG A 46 -4.16 10.17 -18.78
CA ARG A 46 -3.31 10.13 -17.57
C ARG A 46 -3.66 8.98 -16.64
N TYR A 47 -2.65 8.51 -15.92
CA TYR A 47 -2.80 7.59 -14.81
C TYR A 47 -3.11 8.39 -13.55
N VAL A 48 -4.19 8.06 -12.84
CA VAL A 48 -4.61 8.77 -11.64
C VAL A 48 -4.48 7.84 -10.44
N VAL A 49 -3.71 8.27 -9.44
CA VAL A 49 -3.60 7.63 -8.14
C VAL A 49 -4.41 8.43 -7.14
N ARG A 50 -5.37 7.79 -6.49
CA ARG A 50 -6.18 8.36 -5.41
C ARG A 50 -5.80 7.70 -4.09
N ASN A 51 -5.47 8.50 -3.07
CA ASN A 51 -5.40 8.04 -1.70
C ASN A 51 -6.83 8.02 -1.14
N LEU A 52 -7.33 6.83 -0.82
CA LEU A 52 -8.70 6.64 -0.34
C LEU A 52 -8.88 7.07 1.13
N ASN A 53 -7.78 7.24 1.87
CA ASN A 53 -7.84 7.68 3.27
C ASN A 53 -7.88 9.20 3.40
N SER A 54 -7.05 9.91 2.62
CA SER A 54 -7.00 11.38 2.66
C SER A 54 -7.88 12.05 1.60
N GLY A 55 -8.36 11.29 0.60
CA GLY A 55 -9.09 11.81 -0.55
C GLY A 55 -8.19 12.51 -1.59
N GLY A 56 -6.90 12.66 -1.32
CA GLY A 56 -5.94 13.27 -2.24
C GLY A 56 -5.80 12.47 -3.52
N GLN A 57 -5.59 13.16 -4.65
CA GLN A 57 -5.33 12.52 -5.94
C GLN A 57 -4.12 13.14 -6.62
N GLN A 58 -3.40 12.33 -7.38
CA GLN A 58 -2.29 12.78 -8.19
C GLN A 58 -2.32 12.08 -9.55
N SER A 59 -2.00 12.82 -10.61
CA SER A 59 -2.03 12.30 -11.98
C SER A 59 -0.65 12.26 -12.60
N PHE A 60 -0.37 11.20 -13.35
CA PHE A 60 0.92 10.86 -13.91
C PHE A 60 0.78 10.59 -15.41
N ALA A 61 1.82 10.92 -16.18
CA ALA A 61 1.85 10.70 -17.62
C ALA A 61 2.12 9.23 -18.00
N SER A 62 2.73 8.44 -17.11
CA SER A 62 3.04 7.04 -17.33
C SER A 62 2.63 6.15 -16.16
N LEU A 63 2.37 4.88 -16.46
CA LEU A 63 2.09 3.85 -15.45
C LEU A 63 3.28 3.70 -14.50
N GLU A 64 4.49 3.70 -15.04
CA GLU A 64 5.72 3.60 -14.26
C GLU A 64 5.86 4.72 -13.24
N ALA A 65 5.55 5.97 -13.62
CA ALA A 65 5.59 7.10 -12.69
C ALA A 65 4.54 6.97 -11.58
N ALA A 66 3.33 6.48 -11.92
CA ALA A 66 2.28 6.23 -10.93
C ALA A 66 2.66 5.09 -9.95
N LEU A 67 3.22 3.99 -10.47
CA LEU A 67 3.70 2.88 -9.65
C LEU A 67 4.90 3.28 -8.80
N GLY A 68 5.83 4.07 -9.35
CA GLY A 68 6.96 4.64 -8.62
C GLY A 68 6.51 5.57 -7.50
N PHE A 69 5.44 6.33 -7.69
CA PHE A 69 4.80 7.10 -6.62
C PHE A 69 4.19 6.19 -5.54
N LEU A 70 3.45 5.15 -5.92
CA LEU A 70 2.88 4.18 -4.99
C LEU A 70 3.94 3.40 -4.19
N GLY A 71 5.08 3.11 -4.81
CA GLY A 71 6.22 2.46 -4.16
C GLY A 71 7.03 3.36 -3.23
N ARG A 72 6.86 4.69 -3.33
CA ARG A 72 7.52 5.65 -2.44
C ARG A 72 6.68 5.86 -1.20
N VAL A 73 7.04 5.13 -0.15
CA VAL A 73 6.48 5.29 1.18
C VAL A 73 7.28 6.37 1.92
N SER A 74 6.91 7.63 1.75
CA SER A 74 7.57 8.75 2.42
C SER A 74 6.58 9.57 3.25
N ASN A 75 7.07 10.12 4.36
CA ASN A 75 6.36 11.08 5.21
C ASN A 75 4.97 10.62 5.71
N LEU A 76 4.79 9.31 5.91
CA LEU A 76 3.55 8.80 6.46
C LEU A 76 3.44 9.18 7.94
N PRO A 77 2.30 9.74 8.38
CA PRO A 77 2.04 10.04 9.79
C PRO A 77 1.71 8.75 10.54
N ILE A 78 2.62 7.77 10.53
CA ILE A 78 2.41 6.45 11.13
C ILE A 78 2.38 6.56 12.65
N LEU A 79 3.17 7.49 13.20
CA LEU A 79 3.36 7.61 14.64
C LEU A 79 3.91 9.00 14.98
N ASP A 80 3.26 9.70 15.91
CA ASP A 80 3.86 10.87 16.54
C ASP A 80 5.12 10.46 17.29
N LYS A 81 6.22 11.22 17.14
CA LYS A 81 7.47 10.95 17.86
C LYS A 81 7.26 10.86 19.38
N ALA A 82 6.24 11.53 19.91
CA ALA A 82 5.86 11.48 21.33
C ALA A 82 5.46 10.07 21.82
N LEU A 83 5.03 9.18 20.92
CA LEU A 83 4.69 7.79 21.26
C LEU A 83 5.93 6.87 21.29
N LEU A 84 7.08 7.33 20.79
CA LEU A 84 8.35 6.62 20.85
C LEU A 84 9.07 6.95 22.16
N GLN A 85 9.14 5.98 23.06
CA GLN A 85 9.92 6.09 24.28
C GLN A 85 11.43 6.02 23.98
N PRO A 86 12.25 6.97 24.49
CA PRO A 86 13.70 6.93 24.38
C PRO A 86 14.29 5.63 24.93
N GLY A 87 15.35 5.11 24.30
CA GLY A 87 16.04 3.90 24.73
C GLY A 87 15.27 2.59 24.48
N ARG A 88 14.09 2.64 23.86
CA ARG A 88 13.36 1.44 23.41
C ARG A 88 13.64 1.15 21.93
N LYS A 89 13.68 -0.14 21.60
CA LYS A 89 13.83 -0.62 20.22
C LYS A 89 12.45 -0.85 19.61
N TYR A 90 12.26 -0.39 18.39
CA TYR A 90 11.04 -0.61 17.62
C TYR A 90 11.37 -1.34 16.33
N ILE A 91 10.41 -2.11 15.82
CA ILE A 91 10.46 -2.73 14.51
C ILE A 91 9.28 -2.20 13.71
N LEU A 92 9.58 -1.60 12.57
CA LEU A 92 8.57 -1.29 11.56
C LEU A 92 8.40 -2.52 10.68
N LYS A 93 7.15 -2.94 10.46
CA LYS A 93 6.77 -3.98 9.52
C LYS A 93 5.91 -3.37 8.43
N LEU A 94 6.12 -3.77 7.19
CA LEU A 94 5.39 -3.27 6.03
C LEU A 94 5.00 -4.43 5.12
N GLN A 95 3.77 -4.41 4.66
CA GLN A 95 3.24 -5.34 3.67
C GLN A 95 2.36 -4.58 2.68
N ALA A 96 2.60 -4.83 1.40
CA ALA A 96 1.75 -4.35 0.33
C ALA A 96 0.86 -5.49 -0.17
N GLU A 97 -0.40 -5.18 -0.43
CA GLU A 97 -1.39 -6.09 -1.00
C GLU A 97 -2.03 -5.38 -2.19
N LEU A 98 -2.02 -6.04 -3.35
CA LEU A 98 -2.76 -5.61 -4.53
C LEU A 98 -4.04 -6.42 -4.63
N ASP A 99 -5.15 -5.69 -4.67
CA ASP A 99 -6.49 -6.21 -4.82
C ASP A 99 -7.09 -5.81 -6.17
N VAL A 100 -7.09 -6.77 -7.09
CA VAL A 100 -7.69 -6.72 -8.44
C VAL A 100 -9.19 -7.14 -8.47
N ARG A 101 -9.94 -7.07 -7.35
CA ARG A 101 -11.32 -7.60 -7.17
C ARG A 101 -12.41 -7.03 -8.07
N ARG A 102 -12.08 -6.03 -8.89
CA ARG A 102 -13.03 -5.28 -9.72
C ARG A 102 -12.58 -5.20 -11.18
N LEU A 103 -12.12 -6.32 -11.70
CA LEU A 103 -11.94 -6.47 -13.14
C LEU A 103 -13.30 -6.45 -13.86
N PRO A 104 -13.42 -5.84 -15.06
CA PRO A 104 -14.56 -6.05 -15.95
C PRO A 104 -14.76 -7.55 -16.24
N ALA A 105 -16.01 -7.98 -16.39
CA ALA A 105 -16.40 -9.39 -16.56
C ALA A 105 -15.54 -10.22 -17.55
N PRO A 106 -15.08 -9.69 -18.70
CA PRO A 106 -14.23 -10.46 -19.62
C PRO A 106 -12.89 -10.90 -19.01
N ILE A 107 -12.29 -10.10 -18.14
CA ILE A 107 -11.01 -10.44 -17.50
C ILE A 107 -11.25 -11.36 -16.28
N GLN A 108 -12.42 -11.28 -15.64
CA GLN A 108 -12.82 -12.24 -14.59
C GLN A 108 -12.88 -13.68 -15.13
N LEU A 109 -13.32 -13.87 -16.37
CA LEU A 109 -13.39 -15.20 -17.03
C LEU A 109 -11.99 -15.81 -17.24
N LEU A 110 -10.99 -14.99 -17.56
CA LEU A 110 -9.59 -15.42 -17.68
C LEU A 110 -8.95 -15.64 -16.29
N ALA A 111 -9.37 -14.87 -15.28
CA ALA A 111 -8.88 -14.96 -13.91
C ALA A 111 -9.44 -16.16 -13.13
N PHE A 112 -10.53 -16.79 -13.57
CA PHE A 112 -11.12 -17.99 -12.95
C PHE A 112 -10.15 -19.19 -12.89
N TRP A 113 -9.12 -19.21 -13.74
CA TRP A 113 -8.10 -20.28 -13.77
C TRP A 113 -6.86 -19.99 -12.90
N LEU A 114 -6.79 -18.82 -12.25
CA LEU A 114 -5.70 -18.38 -11.38
C LEU A 114 -6.26 -18.15 -9.97
N ASP A 115 -6.13 -19.16 -9.09
CA ASP A 115 -6.84 -19.25 -7.80
C ASP A 115 -6.59 -18.10 -6.80
N ASP A 116 -5.55 -17.28 -6.96
CA ASP A 116 -5.20 -16.25 -5.96
C ASP A 116 -4.66 -14.96 -6.60
N TRP A 117 -5.54 -14.10 -7.12
CA TRP A 117 -5.09 -12.81 -7.69
C TRP A 117 -4.86 -11.71 -6.63
N ARG A 118 -4.91 -12.02 -5.33
CA ARG A 118 -4.38 -11.14 -4.27
C ARG A 118 -2.87 -11.24 -4.22
N LEU A 119 -2.19 -10.33 -4.90
CA LEU A 119 -0.74 -10.28 -4.84
C LEU A 119 -0.32 -9.60 -3.54
N THR A 120 0.09 -10.39 -2.55
CA THR A 120 0.59 -9.89 -1.27
C THR A 120 2.10 -10.01 -1.24
N SER A 121 2.78 -8.94 -0.83
CA SER A 121 4.22 -8.96 -0.64
C SER A 121 4.59 -9.74 0.63
N ALA A 122 5.84 -10.19 0.69
CA ALA A 122 6.43 -10.56 1.98
C ALA A 122 6.41 -9.35 2.94
N TRP A 123 6.47 -9.64 4.23
CA TRP A 123 6.68 -8.62 5.25
C TRP A 123 8.11 -8.10 5.17
N TYR A 124 8.26 -6.80 4.99
CA TYR A 124 9.53 -6.13 5.14
C TYR A 124 9.64 -5.56 6.54
N THR A 125 10.79 -5.75 7.19
CA THR A 125 11.00 -5.30 8.57
C THR A 125 12.26 -4.45 8.68
N TRP A 126 12.14 -3.31 9.37
CA TRP A 126 13.28 -2.43 9.63
C TRP A 126 13.34 -2.02 11.11
N PRO A 127 14.54 -1.94 11.70
CA PRO A 127 14.71 -1.39 13.03
C PRO A 127 14.44 0.12 13.00
N LEU A 128 13.61 0.59 13.93
CA LEU A 128 13.38 2.00 14.21
C LEU A 128 14.10 2.36 15.51
N GLN A 129 15.03 3.32 15.41
CA GLN A 129 15.65 3.97 16.56
C GLN A 129 15.16 5.42 16.59
N PRO A 130 14.52 5.87 17.69
CA PRO A 130 14.12 7.26 17.86
C PRO A 130 15.30 8.21 18.05
#